data_AF-A0A1I0W7L9-F1
#
_entry.id   AF-A0A1I0W7L9-F1
#
_cell.length_a   1.000
_cell.length_b   1.000
_cell.length_c   1.000
_cell.angle_alpha   90.00
_cell.angle_beta   90.00
_cell.angle_gamma   90.00
#
_symmetry.space_group_name_H-M   'P 1'
#
loop_
_entity.id
_entity.type
_entity.pdbx_description
1 polymer ?
#
loop_
_entity_poly.entity_id
_entity_poly.type
_entity_poly.pdbx_seq_one_letter_code
_entity_poly.pdbx_strand_id
1 'polypeptide(L)'
;MRDDPAPAPVPGAPRSTRDEGFSLVEVVVALALLAVVATAALQLFVNGTRTARHQAQGLTAVTVANDGMEAALAVAPLEVSGVSGLVRGRTQAAVTAAVTAAQSLGVEGLGAGYPVWDPAATASSVPAVPVSRTTVVEGLTYTVRTLVAACYRPTAVASAACGAVAGQTADPVTQPAGTTRLLRVTVVVSWDPVGGTCTASAPCRYQTSSLVDGHADLPWNDITRPIAVDDQAAADLGTSVVLDVLGNDLIGPVSNNPVTSLMMAAGSGTVALQADGKVKYTAPTNAAGVMTFTYVLRDQAGRLSNTGTGRVSVRPRAVADSASTVQATAVTIPVTANDVATPASVQVVSGPTGGTATVQGTSVVLTPPGTTGTVTFQYTVTDTAGLVSAPATVTVAVTAYPEPLVQDLTIDAPAGSPAADLALVTRTGNPAGYLFEVLSMTVPTGQLTVGGAPATSGAIGTAVGFTPSTTAVGTSTFTYRVRTPDGVRVSQTRTVTLRVLPAPAPDTFTVPVGSTSLLGVGTNDVPNAYDTVVTLAGASAPSCGTFATTQPNPSAGRIAFTAPATATTCTFTYTTKGAGTTGALVSPPVTVTVQVGS
;
A
#
# COMPACT_ATOMS: atom_id res chain seq x y z
N MET A 1 22.16 -14.91 92.02
CA MET A 1 21.08 -14.08 92.57
C MET A 1 19.84 -14.35 91.72
N ARG A 2 18.84 -14.95 92.37
CA ARG A 2 17.47 -15.25 91.92
C ARG A 2 17.29 -16.22 90.75
N ASP A 3 17.05 -17.45 91.19
CA ASP A 3 16.16 -18.44 90.59
C ASP A 3 14.90 -17.84 89.97
N ASP A 4 14.58 -18.29 88.75
CA ASP A 4 13.23 -18.73 88.42
C ASP A 4 13.30 -19.77 87.28
N PRO A 5 12.74 -20.98 87.45
CA PRO A 5 12.67 -21.99 86.40
C PRO A 5 11.49 -21.71 85.47
N ALA A 6 11.76 -21.61 84.16
CA ALA A 6 10.71 -21.55 83.14
C ALA A 6 9.94 -22.89 83.05
N PRO A 7 8.63 -22.88 82.75
CA PRO A 7 7.73 -23.98 83.07
C PRO A 7 7.80 -25.16 82.09
N ALA A 8 7.40 -26.33 82.61
CA ALA A 8 7.15 -27.58 81.89
C ALA A 8 6.13 -27.42 80.74
N PRO A 9 6.21 -28.28 79.69
CA PRO A 9 5.43 -28.13 78.47
C PRO A 9 3.93 -28.30 78.73
N VAL A 10 3.12 -27.38 78.19
CA VAL A 10 1.65 -27.49 78.19
C VAL A 10 1.24 -28.67 77.30
N PRO A 11 0.61 -29.72 77.84
CA PRO A 11 0.00 -30.77 77.04
C PRO A 11 -1.37 -30.25 76.58
N GLY A 12 -1.50 -29.91 75.31
CA GLY A 12 -2.79 -29.46 74.76
C GLY A 12 -2.74 -28.44 73.64
N ALA A 13 -1.57 -28.13 73.07
CA ALA A 13 -1.53 -27.40 71.81
C ALA A 13 -2.15 -28.28 70.71
N PRO A 14 -3.26 -27.88 70.06
CA PRO A 14 -3.72 -28.58 68.87
C PRO A 14 -2.57 -28.55 67.88
N ARG A 15 -2.17 -29.76 67.45
CA ARG A 15 -1.25 -29.99 66.34
C ARG A 15 -1.66 -29.03 65.22
N SER A 16 -0.68 -28.39 64.59
CA SER A 16 -0.80 -27.84 63.24
C SER A 16 -1.64 -28.81 62.42
N THR A 17 -2.94 -28.54 62.32
CA THR A 17 -3.77 -29.14 61.28
C THR A 17 -3.07 -28.67 60.04
N ARG A 18 -2.50 -29.63 59.30
CA ARG A 18 -2.16 -29.44 57.90
C ARG A 18 -3.27 -28.57 57.31
N ASP A 19 -2.92 -27.63 56.44
CA ASP A 19 -3.90 -27.15 55.46
C ASP A 19 -4.53 -28.40 54.86
N GLU A 20 -5.69 -28.80 55.39
CA GLU A 20 -6.58 -29.73 54.76
C GLU A 20 -7.06 -28.93 53.57
N GLY A 21 -6.31 -29.06 52.47
CA GLY A 21 -6.75 -28.54 51.19
C GLY A 21 -8.21 -28.91 51.03
N PHE A 22 -9.01 -27.92 50.64
CA PHE A 22 -10.46 -28.04 50.52
C PHE A 22 -10.86 -29.44 50.07
N SER A 23 -11.77 -30.06 50.80
CA SER A 23 -12.31 -31.36 50.39
C SER A 23 -12.84 -31.24 48.96
N LEU A 24 -12.79 -32.34 48.20
CA LEU A 24 -13.32 -32.37 46.84
C LEU A 24 -14.76 -31.83 46.78
N VAL A 25 -15.55 -32.06 47.83
CA VAL A 25 -16.91 -31.54 47.97
C VAL A 25 -16.92 -30.01 48.10
N GLU A 26 -16.07 -29.42 48.93
CA GLU A 26 -15.97 -27.95 49.07
C GLU A 26 -15.49 -27.29 47.78
N VAL A 27 -14.53 -27.88 47.07
CA VAL A 27 -14.08 -27.35 45.77
C VAL A 27 -15.22 -27.38 44.74
N VAL A 28 -15.96 -28.48 44.66
CA VAL A 28 -17.10 -28.62 43.73
C VAL A 28 -18.22 -27.63 44.09
N VAL A 29 -18.55 -27.48 45.37
CA VAL A 29 -19.57 -26.53 45.84
C VAL A 29 -19.12 -25.08 45.58
N ALA A 30 -17.85 -24.75 45.85
CA ALA A 30 -17.30 -23.41 45.57
C ALA A 30 -17.33 -23.08 44.07
N LEU A 31 -16.95 -24.03 43.21
CA LEU A 31 -17.04 -23.86 41.75
C LEU A 31 -18.49 -23.72 41.27
N ALA A 32 -19.43 -24.49 41.85
CA ALA A 32 -20.85 -24.37 41.53
C ALA A 32 -21.41 -23.00 41.94
N LEU A 33 -21.07 -22.51 43.14
CA LEU A 33 -21.48 -21.19 43.60
C LEU A 33 -20.85 -20.06 42.77
N LEU A 34 -19.56 -20.17 42.43
CA LEU A 34 -18.88 -19.24 41.52
C LEU A 34 -19.55 -19.21 40.14
N ALA A 35 -19.94 -20.37 39.60
CA ALA A 35 -20.66 -20.44 38.33
C ALA A 35 -22.04 -19.76 38.40
N VAL A 36 -22.79 -19.95 39.49
CA VAL A 36 -24.08 -19.28 39.71
C VAL A 36 -23.90 -17.77 39.83
N VAL A 37 -22.92 -17.31 40.63
CA VAL A 37 -22.64 -15.88 40.81
C VAL A 37 -22.14 -15.25 39.50
N ALA A 38 -21.26 -15.92 38.76
CA ALA A 38 -20.79 -15.45 37.46
C ALA A 38 -21.93 -15.36 36.44
N THR A 39 -22.84 -16.33 36.43
CA THR A 39 -24.02 -16.32 35.54
C THR A 39 -24.97 -15.18 35.90
N ALA A 40 -25.24 -14.97 37.20
CA ALA A 40 -26.07 -13.86 37.67
C ALA A 40 -25.44 -12.49 37.37
N ALA A 41 -24.13 -12.34 37.56
CA ALA A 41 -23.40 -11.12 37.25
C ALA A 41 -23.40 -10.82 35.74
N LEU A 42 -23.20 -11.84 34.91
CA LEU A 42 -23.30 -11.72 33.45
C LEU A 42 -24.70 -11.29 33.02
N GLN A 43 -25.75 -11.88 33.62
CA GLN A 43 -27.13 -11.52 33.30
C GLN A 43 -27.47 -10.10 33.74
N LEU A 44 -27.00 -9.66 34.91
CA LEU A 44 -27.13 -8.28 35.36
C LEU A 44 -26.41 -7.30 34.43
N PHE A 45 -25.19 -7.63 34.01
CA PHE A 45 -24.41 -6.81 33.07
C PHE A 45 -25.09 -6.70 31.69
N VAL A 46 -25.58 -7.82 31.16
CA VAL A 46 -26.33 -7.84 29.89
C VAL A 46 -27.63 -7.02 30.00
N ASN A 47 -28.37 -7.15 31.09
CA ASN A 47 -29.58 -6.36 31.31
C ASN A 47 -29.28 -4.87 31.53
N GLY A 48 -28.19 -4.54 32.22
CA GLY A 48 -27.73 -3.16 32.44
C GLY A 48 -27.32 -2.48 31.14
N THR A 49 -26.52 -3.16 30.31
CA THR A 49 -26.10 -2.65 29.00
C THR A 49 -27.27 -2.49 28.02
N ARG A 50 -28.24 -3.41 28.02
CA ARG A 50 -29.49 -3.26 27.24
C ARG A 50 -30.29 -2.03 27.68
N THR A 51 -30.47 -1.85 28.99
CA THR A 51 -31.20 -0.69 29.54
C THR A 51 -30.50 0.63 29.21
N ALA A 52 -29.17 0.70 29.38
CA ALA A 52 -28.40 1.90 29.05
C ALA A 52 -28.48 2.27 27.56
N ARG A 53 -28.40 1.27 26.67
CA ARG A 53 -28.58 1.48 25.23
C ARG A 53 -30.00 1.94 24.90
N HIS A 54 -31.02 1.36 25.52
CA HIS A 54 -32.41 1.79 25.32
C HIS A 54 -32.63 3.24 25.78
N GLN A 55 -32.07 3.64 26.93
CA GLN A 55 -32.13 5.02 27.39
C GLN A 55 -31.42 5.98 26.44
N ALA A 56 -30.22 5.62 25.95
CA ALA A 56 -29.49 6.40 24.96
C ALA A 56 -30.31 6.56 23.66
N GLN A 57 -30.90 5.47 23.15
CA GLN A 57 -31.79 5.51 21.99
C GLN A 57 -33.00 6.42 22.21
N GLY A 58 -33.58 6.38 23.41
CA GLY A 58 -34.69 7.25 23.80
C GLY A 58 -34.31 8.72 23.79
N LEU A 59 -33.14 9.08 24.33
CA LEU A 59 -32.62 10.46 24.29
C LEU A 59 -32.37 10.93 22.85
N THR A 60 -31.76 10.09 22.02
CA THR A 60 -31.60 10.38 20.58
C THR A 60 -32.94 10.56 19.88
N ALA A 61 -33.95 9.75 20.21
CA ALA A 61 -35.30 9.90 19.66
C ALA A 61 -35.95 11.23 20.06
N VAL A 62 -35.67 11.76 21.25
CA VAL A 62 -36.10 13.12 21.66
C VAL A 62 -35.49 14.16 20.73
N THR A 63 -34.18 14.13 20.50
CA THR A 63 -33.50 15.06 19.59
C THR A 63 -34.07 14.98 18.17
N VAL A 64 -34.20 13.76 17.62
CA VAL A 64 -34.76 13.53 16.29
C VAL A 64 -36.21 14.03 16.18
N ALA A 65 -37.00 13.88 17.26
CA ALA A 65 -38.36 14.39 17.29
C ALA A 65 -38.42 15.91 17.37
N ASN A 66 -37.50 16.53 18.12
CA ASN A 66 -37.36 17.98 18.16
C ASN A 66 -36.97 18.52 16.79
N ASP A 67 -35.99 17.92 16.11
CA ASP A 67 -35.61 18.30 14.75
C ASP A 67 -36.77 18.14 13.75
N GLY A 68 -37.57 17.08 13.90
CA GLY A 68 -38.79 16.90 13.12
C GLY A 68 -39.85 17.98 13.40
N MET A 69 -39.95 18.45 14.66
CA MET A 69 -40.87 19.52 15.06
C MET A 69 -40.40 20.86 14.52
N GLU A 70 -39.11 21.18 14.66
CA GLU A 70 -38.49 22.38 14.08
C GLU A 70 -38.65 22.41 12.56
N ALA A 71 -38.43 21.29 11.87
CA ALA A 71 -38.64 21.20 10.43
C ALA A 71 -40.11 21.47 10.03
N ALA A 72 -41.06 21.01 10.84
CA ALA A 72 -42.48 21.30 10.61
C ALA A 72 -42.80 22.78 10.89
N LEU A 73 -42.29 23.34 11.99
CA LEU A 73 -42.49 24.74 12.36
C LEU A 73 -41.78 25.74 11.43
N ALA A 74 -40.75 25.29 10.72
CA ALA A 74 -40.03 26.11 9.75
C ALA A 74 -40.79 26.30 8.43
N VAL A 75 -41.80 25.47 8.15
CA VAL A 75 -42.70 25.66 7.01
C VAL A 75 -43.76 26.66 7.39
N ALA A 76 -43.87 27.75 6.61
CA ALA A 76 -44.87 28.78 6.82
C ALA A 76 -46.29 28.16 6.89
N PRO A 77 -46.98 28.18 8.06
CA PRO A 77 -48.30 27.56 8.20
C PRO A 77 -49.42 28.30 7.47
N LEU A 78 -49.14 29.48 6.91
CA LEU A 78 -50.11 30.32 6.20
C LEU A 78 -50.87 29.54 5.12
N GLU A 79 -52.16 29.81 5.05
CA GLU A 79 -52.97 29.36 3.92
C GLU A 79 -52.53 30.10 2.64
N VAL A 80 -51.95 29.35 1.71
CA VAL A 80 -51.70 29.83 0.34
C VAL A 80 -52.73 29.15 -0.54
N SER A 81 -53.61 29.94 -1.15
CA SER A 81 -54.71 29.43 -1.98
C SER A 81 -55.68 28.50 -1.23
N GLY A 82 -55.93 28.75 0.06
CA GLY A 82 -56.85 27.98 0.91
C GLY A 82 -56.28 26.67 1.47
N VAL A 83 -54.97 26.43 1.34
CA VAL A 83 -54.29 25.24 1.87
C VAL A 83 -53.06 25.68 2.69
N SER A 84 -52.97 25.24 3.94
CA SER A 84 -51.83 25.54 4.83
C SER A 84 -50.52 24.96 4.26
N GLY A 85 -49.41 25.70 4.39
CA GLY A 85 -48.08 25.20 4.03
C GLY A 85 -47.72 23.87 4.71
N LEU A 86 -48.22 23.64 5.95
CA LEU A 86 -48.00 22.39 6.68
C LEU A 86 -48.65 21.17 6.02
N VAL A 87 -49.73 21.38 5.26
CA VAL A 87 -50.47 20.29 4.61
C VAL A 87 -50.12 20.13 3.12
N ARG A 88 -49.48 21.14 2.51
CA ARG A 88 -49.19 21.18 1.07
C ARG A 88 -48.41 19.96 0.59
N GLY A 89 -48.87 19.37 -0.51
CA GLY A 89 -48.26 18.21 -1.14
C GLY A 89 -48.48 16.89 -0.40
N ARG A 90 -49.16 16.89 0.75
CA ARG A 90 -49.46 15.66 1.51
C ARG A 90 -50.75 15.04 0.99
N THR A 91 -50.66 13.84 0.42
CA THR A 91 -51.83 13.11 -0.09
C THR A 91 -52.66 12.51 1.05
N GLN A 92 -53.97 12.36 0.81
CA GLN A 92 -54.87 11.69 1.77
C GLN A 92 -54.37 10.28 2.12
N ALA A 93 -53.96 9.49 1.12
CA ALA A 93 -53.47 8.13 1.32
C ALA A 93 -52.24 8.07 2.25
N ALA A 94 -51.26 8.96 2.05
CA ALA A 94 -50.07 9.02 2.89
C ALA A 94 -50.40 9.44 4.33
N VAL A 95 -51.28 10.43 4.49
CA VAL A 95 -51.73 10.89 5.82
C VAL A 95 -52.48 9.78 6.56
N THR A 96 -53.43 9.11 5.91
CA THR A 96 -54.16 7.98 6.50
C THR A 96 -53.21 6.86 6.91
N ALA A 97 -52.28 6.46 6.05
CA ALA A 97 -51.30 5.42 6.36
C ALA A 97 -50.42 5.78 7.57
N ALA A 98 -49.98 7.04 7.65
CA ALA A 98 -49.17 7.51 8.78
C ALA A 98 -49.96 7.56 10.09
N VAL A 99 -51.24 7.96 10.05
CA VAL A 99 -52.13 7.93 11.23
C VAL A 99 -52.39 6.49 11.69
N THR A 100 -52.68 5.56 10.79
CA THR A 100 -52.86 4.14 11.13
C THR A 100 -51.59 3.54 11.74
N ALA A 101 -50.42 3.85 11.18
CA ALA A 101 -49.14 3.43 11.75
C ALA A 101 -48.94 4.01 13.15
N ALA A 102 -49.24 5.30 13.36
CA ALA A 102 -49.15 5.94 14.67
C ALA A 102 -50.13 5.32 15.70
N GLN A 103 -51.34 4.93 15.28
CA GLN A 103 -52.29 4.20 16.12
C GLN A 103 -51.74 2.86 16.57
N SER A 104 -51.11 2.10 15.67
CA SER A 104 -50.46 0.82 16.02
C SER A 104 -49.29 0.98 16.99
N LEU A 105 -48.70 2.18 17.05
CA LEU A 105 -47.65 2.52 18.02
C LEU A 105 -48.22 2.99 19.38
N GLY A 106 -49.54 3.14 19.52
CA GLY A 106 -50.15 3.64 20.76
C GLY A 106 -49.91 5.15 20.98
N VAL A 107 -49.78 5.93 19.91
CA VAL A 107 -49.60 7.40 20.01
C VAL A 107 -50.84 8.04 20.62
N GLU A 108 -50.63 8.87 21.65
CA GLU A 108 -51.73 9.54 22.36
C GLU A 108 -52.20 10.80 21.62
N GLY A 109 -53.47 11.16 21.78
CA GLY A 109 -54.01 12.41 21.26
C GLY A 109 -54.38 12.40 19.76
N LEU A 110 -54.29 11.26 19.07
CA LEU A 110 -54.67 11.14 17.65
C LEU A 110 -56.16 11.41 17.39
N GLY A 111 -57.03 11.21 18.39
CA GLY A 111 -58.47 11.53 18.31
C GLY A 111 -58.82 12.97 18.69
N ALA A 112 -57.85 13.79 19.09
CA ALA A 112 -58.09 15.17 19.54
C ALA A 112 -58.16 16.18 18.38
N GLY A 113 -58.45 15.73 17.16
CA GLY A 113 -58.55 16.54 15.95
C GLY A 113 -58.84 15.70 14.72
N TYR A 114 -58.84 16.35 13.56
CA TYR A 114 -59.14 15.77 12.26
C TYR A 114 -57.87 15.75 11.41
N PRO A 115 -57.35 14.59 10.98
CA PRO A 115 -56.22 14.54 10.06
C PRO A 115 -56.49 15.37 8.81
N VAL A 116 -55.54 16.23 8.43
CA VAL A 116 -55.68 17.12 7.27
C VAL A 116 -54.64 16.80 6.21
N TRP A 117 -55.02 17.01 4.95
CA TRP A 117 -54.21 16.76 3.76
C TRP A 117 -54.46 17.86 2.72
N ASP A 118 -53.63 17.89 1.68
CA ASP A 118 -53.81 18.78 0.54
C ASP A 118 -54.75 18.11 -0.48
N PRO A 119 -55.96 18.67 -0.73
CA PRO A 119 -56.92 18.09 -1.67
C PRO A 119 -56.42 18.04 -3.12
N ALA A 120 -55.43 18.86 -3.48
CA ALA A 120 -54.83 18.90 -4.81
C ALA A 120 -53.57 18.01 -4.94
N ALA A 121 -53.10 17.41 -3.85
CA ALA A 121 -51.88 16.60 -3.87
C ALA A 121 -52.09 15.26 -4.62
N THR A 122 -51.11 14.93 -5.46
CA THR A 122 -51.02 13.67 -6.19
C THR A 122 -49.86 12.83 -5.65
N ALA A 123 -49.73 11.58 -6.10
CA ALA A 123 -48.60 10.72 -5.68
C ALA A 123 -47.21 11.29 -6.04
N SER A 124 -47.14 12.20 -7.01
CA SER A 124 -45.90 12.89 -7.41
C SER A 124 -45.66 14.20 -6.66
N SER A 125 -46.60 14.67 -5.85
CA SER A 125 -46.45 15.88 -5.06
C SER A 125 -45.38 15.65 -3.97
N VAL A 126 -44.49 16.61 -3.80
CA VAL A 126 -43.48 16.60 -2.74
C VAL A 126 -44.05 17.36 -1.54
N PRO A 127 -44.27 16.71 -0.38
CA PRO A 127 -44.75 17.38 0.82
C PRO A 127 -43.75 18.43 1.30
N ALA A 128 -44.23 19.64 1.63
CA ALA A 128 -43.39 20.66 2.27
C ALA A 128 -42.91 20.20 3.66
N VAL A 129 -43.78 19.49 4.38
CA VAL A 129 -43.43 18.73 5.59
C VAL A 129 -43.60 17.25 5.29
N PRO A 130 -42.52 16.44 5.29
CA PRO A 130 -42.59 15.00 5.02
C PRO A 130 -43.62 14.28 5.92
N VAL A 131 -44.44 13.42 5.31
CA VAL A 131 -45.42 12.60 6.05
C VAL A 131 -44.72 11.52 6.86
N SER A 132 -43.71 10.89 6.28
CA SER A 132 -42.80 9.97 6.95
C SER A 132 -41.42 10.03 6.31
N ARG A 133 -40.36 9.91 7.12
CA ARG A 133 -38.97 9.79 6.67
C ARG A 133 -38.20 8.89 7.62
N THR A 134 -37.05 8.38 7.18
CA THR A 134 -36.09 7.69 8.04
C THR A 134 -34.84 8.55 8.22
N THR A 135 -34.19 8.44 9.38
CA THR A 135 -32.86 9.03 9.64
C THR A 135 -31.99 8.01 10.35
N VAL A 136 -30.69 8.06 10.13
CA VAL A 136 -29.72 7.15 10.76
C VAL A 136 -28.81 7.96 11.68
N VAL A 137 -28.83 7.62 12.97
CA VAL A 137 -27.98 8.23 13.99
C VAL A 137 -27.20 7.13 14.67
N GLU A 138 -25.86 7.22 14.64
CA GLU A 138 -24.95 6.22 15.22
C GLU A 138 -25.21 4.77 14.72
N GLY A 139 -25.61 4.63 13.45
CA GLY A 139 -25.88 3.34 12.82
C GLY A 139 -27.25 2.73 13.12
N LEU A 140 -28.12 3.44 13.86
CA LEU A 140 -29.50 3.04 14.15
C LEU A 140 -30.49 3.83 13.32
N THR A 141 -31.50 3.14 12.78
CA THR A 141 -32.55 3.77 11.95
C THR A 141 -33.73 4.20 12.79
N TYR A 142 -34.10 5.47 12.69
CA TYR A 142 -35.28 6.07 13.31
C TYR A 142 -36.29 6.42 12.21
N THR A 143 -37.53 5.98 12.37
CA THR A 143 -38.64 6.38 11.50
C THR A 143 -39.37 7.56 12.12
N VAL A 144 -39.38 8.69 11.43
CA VAL A 144 -40.07 9.92 11.82
C VAL A 144 -41.37 10.02 11.04
N ARG A 145 -42.49 10.26 11.73
CA ARG A 145 -43.80 10.57 11.14
C ARG A 145 -44.27 11.90 11.67
N THR A 146 -44.54 12.83 10.78
CA THR A 146 -45.13 14.12 11.16
C THR A 146 -46.60 14.09 10.81
N LEU A 147 -47.46 14.13 11.82
CA LEU A 147 -48.92 14.10 11.69
C LEU A 147 -49.44 15.51 11.86
N VAL A 148 -50.39 15.92 11.02
CA VAL A 148 -51.02 17.25 11.10
C VAL A 148 -52.52 17.03 11.19
N ALA A 149 -53.14 17.57 12.24
CA ALA A 149 -54.57 17.47 12.47
C ALA A 149 -55.17 18.85 12.81
N ALA A 150 -56.31 19.18 12.21
CA ALA A 150 -57.09 20.34 12.60
C ALA A 150 -57.81 20.09 13.93
N CYS A 151 -57.76 21.06 14.82
CA CYS A 151 -58.51 21.03 16.07
C CYS A 151 -59.08 22.42 16.36
N TYR A 152 -60.08 22.48 17.23
CA TYR A 152 -60.81 23.70 17.55
C TYR A 152 -60.67 24.01 19.02
N ARG A 153 -60.31 25.27 19.32
CA ARG A 153 -60.17 25.78 20.67
C ARG A 153 -61.24 26.84 20.95
N PRO A 154 -62.02 26.75 22.02
CA PRO A 154 -62.95 27.81 22.42
C PRO A 154 -62.23 29.14 22.65
N THR A 155 -62.73 30.22 22.03
CA THR A 155 -62.17 31.58 22.16
C THR A 155 -62.45 32.21 23.53
N ALA A 156 -63.54 31.81 24.18
CA ALA A 156 -63.96 32.33 25.47
C ALA A 156 -63.12 31.84 26.66
N VAL A 157 -62.30 30.79 26.47
CA VAL A 157 -61.54 30.15 27.56
C VAL A 157 -60.09 29.97 27.13
N ALA A 158 -59.23 30.88 27.58
CA ALA A 158 -57.80 30.87 27.24
C ALA A 158 -57.05 29.61 27.72
N SER A 159 -57.58 28.81 28.64
CA SER A 159 -56.95 27.54 29.05
C SER A 159 -57.55 26.30 28.37
N ALA A 160 -58.55 26.46 27.50
CA ALA A 160 -59.21 25.32 26.87
C ALA A 160 -58.27 24.60 25.89
N ALA A 161 -58.27 23.27 25.96
CA ALA A 161 -57.54 22.42 25.03
C ALA A 161 -58.13 22.50 23.62
N CYS A 162 -57.26 22.38 22.62
CA CYS A 162 -57.68 22.25 21.23
C CYS A 162 -58.09 20.80 20.94
N GLY A 163 -59.35 20.60 20.53
CA GLY A 163 -59.95 19.27 20.36
C GLY A 163 -60.82 19.14 19.12
N ALA A 164 -61.30 17.92 18.85
CA ALA A 164 -62.36 17.69 17.88
C ALA A 164 -63.67 18.33 18.35
N VAL A 165 -64.52 18.75 17.41
CA VAL A 165 -65.83 19.32 17.70
C VAL A 165 -66.80 18.21 18.09
N ALA A 166 -67.46 18.35 19.24
CA ALA A 166 -68.40 17.35 19.74
C ALA A 166 -69.50 17.05 18.70
N GLY A 167 -69.72 15.76 18.42
CA GLY A 167 -70.73 15.29 17.47
C GLY A 167 -70.31 15.34 16.00
N GLN A 168 -69.09 15.76 15.66
CA GLN A 168 -68.58 15.77 14.28
C GLN A 168 -67.49 14.71 14.06
N THR A 169 -67.60 13.97 12.96
CA THR A 169 -66.68 12.88 12.58
C THR A 169 -65.62 13.29 11.54
N ALA A 170 -65.71 14.50 10.99
CA ALA A 170 -64.79 15.08 10.02
C ALA A 170 -64.54 16.55 10.33
N ASP A 171 -63.47 17.13 9.74
CA ASP A 171 -63.15 18.56 9.90
C ASP A 171 -64.32 19.44 9.41
N PRO A 172 -64.89 20.32 10.25
CA PRO A 172 -65.95 21.22 9.84
C PRO A 172 -65.57 22.04 8.60
N VAL A 173 -66.48 22.11 7.62
CA VAL A 173 -66.30 22.94 6.40
C VAL A 173 -66.24 24.44 6.74
N THR A 174 -66.97 24.84 7.79
CA THR A 174 -66.97 26.20 8.33
C THR A 174 -66.60 26.17 9.80
N GLN A 175 -65.69 27.05 10.21
CA GLN A 175 -65.26 27.16 11.61
C GLN A 175 -66.47 27.42 12.52
N PRO A 176 -66.70 26.59 13.56
CA PRO A 176 -67.78 26.80 14.52
C PRO A 176 -67.65 28.15 15.23
N ALA A 177 -68.79 28.84 15.42
CA ALA A 177 -68.83 30.13 16.09
C ALA A 177 -68.22 30.05 17.51
N GLY A 178 -67.42 31.06 17.88
CA GLY A 178 -66.77 31.12 19.19
C GLY A 178 -65.58 30.16 19.37
N THR A 179 -65.10 29.52 18.30
CA THR A 179 -63.87 28.71 18.31
C THR A 179 -62.80 29.30 17.38
N THR A 180 -61.54 28.94 17.60
CA THR A 180 -60.41 29.17 16.68
C THR A 180 -59.92 27.81 16.18
N ARG A 181 -59.77 27.67 14.86
CA ARG A 181 -59.17 26.49 14.24
C ARG A 181 -57.64 26.58 14.32
N LEU A 182 -57.00 25.54 14.86
CA LEU A 182 -55.54 25.40 14.95
C LEU A 182 -55.11 24.09 14.29
N LEU A 183 -53.85 24.01 13.91
CA LEU A 183 -53.22 22.79 13.42
C LEU A 183 -52.35 22.19 14.53
N ARG A 184 -52.69 21.00 14.98
CA ARG A 184 -51.83 20.19 15.85
C ARG A 184 -50.83 19.44 15.00
N VAL A 185 -49.55 19.75 15.16
CA VAL A 185 -48.45 18.98 14.60
C VAL A 185 -47.98 17.99 15.66
N THR A 186 -47.96 16.70 15.34
CA THR A 186 -47.43 15.64 16.21
C THR A 186 -46.32 14.93 15.48
N VAL A 187 -45.10 14.99 16.02
CA VAL A 187 -43.95 14.25 15.51
C VAL A 187 -43.78 12.98 16.33
N VAL A 188 -43.86 11.84 15.66
CA VAL A 188 -43.71 10.51 16.24
C VAL A 188 -42.43 9.90 15.69
N VAL A 189 -41.52 9.54 16.58
CA VAL A 189 -40.28 8.84 16.24
C VAL A 189 -40.36 7.43 16.78
N SER A 190 -40.17 6.43 15.92
CA SER A 190 -40.13 5.01 16.29
C SER A 190 -38.84 4.35 15.82
N TRP A 191 -38.31 3.39 16.58
CA TRP A 191 -37.09 2.66 16.24
C TRP A 191 -37.21 1.18 16.58
N ASP A 192 -36.33 0.36 16.00
CA ASP A 192 -36.32 -1.07 16.26
C ASP A 192 -35.75 -1.40 17.66
N PRO A 193 -36.37 -2.34 18.40
CA PRO A 193 -35.93 -2.68 19.74
C PRO A 193 -34.56 -3.37 19.74
N VAL A 194 -33.67 -2.93 20.63
CA VAL A 194 -32.42 -3.65 20.91
C VAL A 194 -32.63 -4.66 22.03
N GLY A 195 -32.51 -5.95 21.71
CA GLY A 195 -32.53 -7.03 22.71
C GLY A 195 -33.86 -7.22 23.45
N GLY A 196 -35.00 -6.92 22.82
CA GLY A 196 -36.34 -7.11 23.39
C GLY A 196 -36.78 -6.03 24.40
N THR A 197 -36.13 -4.87 24.39
CA THR A 197 -36.41 -3.75 25.31
C THR A 197 -37.77 -3.07 25.09
N CYS A 198 -38.37 -3.24 23.91
CA CYS A 198 -39.75 -2.86 23.62
C CYS A 198 -40.56 -4.07 23.17
N THR A 199 -41.85 -4.08 23.49
CA THR A 199 -42.78 -5.17 23.14
C THR A 199 -43.81 -4.69 22.13
N ALA A 200 -44.56 -5.62 21.54
CA ALA A 200 -45.71 -5.26 20.70
C ALA A 200 -46.77 -4.44 21.46
N SER A 201 -46.88 -4.60 22.78
CA SER A 201 -47.79 -3.84 23.66
C SER A 201 -47.21 -2.51 24.16
N ALA A 202 -45.89 -2.30 24.04
CA ALA A 202 -45.19 -1.07 24.42
C ALA A 202 -44.05 -0.81 23.41
N PRO A 203 -44.39 -0.33 22.20
CA PRO A 203 -43.42 -0.16 21.13
C PRO A 203 -42.47 1.01 21.41
N CYS A 204 -41.22 0.88 20.93
CA CYS A 204 -40.17 1.88 21.01
C CYS A 204 -40.60 3.14 20.24
N ARG A 205 -41.06 4.15 20.99
CA ARG A 205 -41.48 5.43 20.42
C ARG A 205 -41.19 6.59 21.34
N TYR A 206 -41.07 7.76 20.74
CA TYR A 206 -41.18 9.04 21.39
C TYR A 206 -42.14 9.92 20.57
N GLN A 207 -42.94 10.75 21.25
CA GLN A 207 -43.81 11.70 20.58
C GLN A 207 -43.67 13.09 21.21
N THR A 208 -43.77 14.11 20.36
CA THR A 208 -43.94 15.50 20.76
C THR A 208 -45.02 16.14 19.91
N SER A 209 -45.76 17.10 20.46
CA SER A 209 -46.81 17.80 19.73
C SER A 209 -46.81 19.29 20.04
N SER A 210 -47.09 20.09 19.03
CA SER A 210 -47.27 21.55 19.15
C SER A 210 -48.57 21.98 18.46
N LEU A 211 -49.09 23.14 18.87
CA LEU A 211 -50.21 23.80 18.20
C LEU A 211 -49.67 24.94 17.35
N VAL A 212 -50.10 24.98 16.10
CA VAL A 212 -49.72 26.00 15.11
C VAL A 212 -50.99 26.70 14.64
N ASP A 213 -50.96 28.02 14.60
CA ASP A 213 -52.02 28.79 13.94
C ASP A 213 -51.76 28.85 12.43
N GLY A 214 -52.78 28.52 11.64
CA GLY A 214 -52.74 28.56 10.18
C GLY A 214 -53.21 29.89 9.58
N HIS A 215 -53.70 30.82 10.41
CA HIS A 215 -54.21 32.11 9.96
C HIS A 215 -53.10 33.07 9.51
N ALA A 216 -53.53 34.07 8.72
CA ALA A 216 -52.67 35.11 8.14
C ALA A 216 -52.34 36.28 9.07
N ASP A 217 -52.40 36.09 10.38
CA ASP A 217 -51.90 37.04 11.36
C ASP A 217 -50.36 37.04 11.39
N LEU A 218 -49.83 37.86 10.48
CA LEU A 218 -48.46 38.37 10.30
C LEU A 218 -47.90 38.86 11.65
N PRO A 219 -47.13 38.06 12.43
CA PRO A 219 -45.67 38.18 12.33
C PRO A 219 -44.87 36.91 12.72
N TRP A 220 -45.50 35.78 13.02
CA TRP A 220 -44.79 34.67 13.69
C TRP A 220 -44.03 33.71 12.76
N ASN A 221 -44.29 33.69 11.44
CA ASN A 221 -43.68 32.70 10.54
C ASN A 221 -42.72 33.21 9.46
N ASP A 222 -42.46 34.52 9.39
CA ASP A 222 -41.53 35.11 8.41
C ASP A 222 -40.17 35.46 9.03
N ILE A 223 -39.80 34.73 10.10
CA ILE A 223 -38.57 34.92 10.87
C ILE A 223 -37.59 33.76 10.77
N THR A 224 -37.91 32.67 10.06
CA THR A 224 -36.96 31.56 9.90
C THR A 224 -35.90 31.94 8.88
N ARG A 225 -34.70 32.25 9.40
CA ARG A 225 -33.49 32.39 8.58
C ARG A 225 -33.17 31.04 7.93
N PRO A 226 -32.51 31.02 6.77
CA PRO A 226 -32.00 29.78 6.20
C PRO A 226 -31.08 29.06 7.19
N ILE A 227 -31.01 27.74 7.13
CA ILE A 227 -30.13 26.94 7.99
C ILE A 227 -29.20 26.14 7.10
N ALA A 228 -27.90 26.39 7.27
CA ALA A 228 -26.85 25.63 6.60
C ALA A 228 -26.42 24.45 7.49
N VAL A 229 -26.30 23.26 6.91
CA VAL A 229 -25.95 22.01 7.60
C VAL A 229 -24.64 21.49 7.05
N ASP A 230 -23.71 21.11 7.92
CA ASP A 230 -22.38 20.65 7.52
C ASP A 230 -22.41 19.52 6.48
N ASP A 231 -21.46 19.60 5.55
CA ASP A 231 -21.30 18.67 4.43
C ASP A 231 -20.05 17.82 4.56
N GLN A 232 -20.06 16.64 3.94
CA GLN A 232 -18.91 15.76 3.89
C GLN A 232 -18.63 15.23 2.49
N ALA A 233 -17.35 15.15 2.14
CA ALA A 233 -16.88 14.47 0.94
C ALA A 233 -15.50 13.83 1.17
N ALA A 234 -15.06 13.05 0.18
CA ALA A 234 -13.71 12.53 0.10
C ALA A 234 -13.10 12.91 -1.26
N ALA A 235 -11.78 13.11 -1.27
CA ALA A 235 -11.01 13.36 -2.47
C ALA A 235 -9.60 12.76 -2.30
N ASP A 236 -8.93 12.52 -3.43
CA ASP A 236 -7.52 12.18 -3.43
C ASP A 236 -6.69 13.43 -3.76
N LEU A 237 -5.43 13.46 -3.32
CA LEU A 237 -4.51 14.57 -3.63
C LEU A 237 -4.49 14.89 -5.13
N GLY A 238 -4.59 16.18 -5.45
CA GLY A 238 -4.61 16.70 -6.82
C GLY A 238 -5.89 16.43 -7.63
N THR A 239 -6.97 15.92 -7.01
CA THR A 239 -8.26 15.66 -7.70
C THR A 239 -9.35 16.66 -7.28
N SER A 240 -10.46 16.69 -8.02
CA SER A 240 -11.63 17.50 -7.68
C SER A 240 -12.85 16.64 -7.37
N VAL A 241 -13.69 17.11 -6.46
CA VAL A 241 -15.02 16.54 -6.15
C VAL A 241 -16.05 17.67 -6.15
N VAL A 242 -17.28 17.36 -6.55
CA VAL A 242 -18.40 18.30 -6.53
C VAL A 242 -19.34 17.92 -5.38
N LEU A 243 -19.56 18.86 -4.47
CA LEU A 243 -20.43 18.72 -3.31
C LEU A 243 -21.77 19.40 -3.59
N ASP A 244 -22.86 18.68 -3.33
CA ASP A 244 -24.21 19.25 -3.32
C ASP A 244 -24.52 19.79 -1.92
N VAL A 245 -23.91 20.93 -1.60
CA VAL A 245 -24.00 21.54 -0.26
C VAL A 245 -25.43 21.94 0.11
N LEU A 246 -26.29 22.15 -0.89
CA LEU A 246 -27.69 22.53 -0.66
C LEU A 246 -28.60 21.32 -0.38
N GLY A 247 -28.10 20.09 -0.53
CA GLY A 247 -28.92 18.87 -0.50
C GLY A 247 -29.53 18.56 0.88
N ASN A 248 -28.90 19.04 1.96
CA ASN A 248 -29.31 18.89 3.35
C ASN A 248 -29.64 20.23 4.04
N ASP A 249 -29.53 21.34 3.31
CA ASP A 249 -29.79 22.68 3.81
C ASP A 249 -31.28 23.00 3.82
N LEU A 250 -31.70 23.79 4.81
CA LEU A 250 -33.05 24.34 4.84
C LEU A 250 -33.02 25.76 4.30
N ILE A 251 -33.47 25.90 3.06
CA ILE A 251 -33.60 27.19 2.43
C ILE A 251 -35.02 27.40 1.93
N GLY A 252 -35.61 28.53 2.30
CA GLY A 252 -36.90 28.97 1.77
C GLY A 252 -36.83 29.22 0.25
N PRO A 253 -37.85 29.83 -0.35
CA PRO A 253 -37.82 30.14 -1.79
C PRO A 253 -36.58 30.98 -2.15
N VAL A 254 -35.91 30.60 -3.25
CA VAL A 254 -34.72 31.26 -3.81
C VAL A 254 -34.96 31.62 -5.27
N SER A 255 -34.37 32.72 -5.72
CA SER A 255 -34.47 33.19 -7.11
C SER A 255 -33.16 33.02 -7.91
N ASN A 256 -32.06 32.74 -7.20
CA ASN A 256 -30.71 32.55 -7.72
C ASN A 256 -29.94 31.55 -6.83
N ASN A 257 -28.67 31.29 -7.16
CA ASN A 257 -27.80 30.47 -6.32
C ASN A 257 -27.68 31.10 -4.92
N PRO A 258 -28.10 30.38 -3.86
CA PRO A 258 -28.15 30.94 -2.52
C PRO A 258 -26.79 31.02 -1.82
N VAL A 259 -25.74 30.37 -2.32
CA VAL A 259 -24.42 30.38 -1.70
C VAL A 259 -23.73 31.73 -1.95
N THR A 260 -23.42 32.48 -0.88
CA THR A 260 -22.91 33.86 -1.01
C THR A 260 -21.55 34.14 -0.35
N SER A 261 -21.09 33.29 0.58
CA SER A 261 -19.81 33.48 1.29
C SER A 261 -19.00 32.21 1.35
N LEU A 262 -18.39 31.82 0.22
CA LEU A 262 -17.55 30.63 0.12
C LEU A 262 -16.09 30.96 0.47
N MET A 263 -15.57 30.40 1.56
CA MET A 263 -14.21 30.66 2.04
C MET A 263 -13.46 29.38 2.38
N MET A 264 -12.16 29.36 2.10
CA MET A 264 -11.25 28.26 2.43
C MET A 264 -9.90 28.82 2.85
N ALA A 265 -9.26 28.18 3.82
CA ALA A 265 -7.91 28.55 4.26
C ALA A 265 -6.88 28.29 3.16
N ALA A 266 -5.85 29.15 3.10
CA ALA A 266 -4.74 28.95 2.17
C ALA A 266 -4.02 27.62 2.46
N GLY A 267 -3.68 26.88 1.40
CA GLY A 267 -3.00 25.58 1.51
C GLY A 267 -3.94 24.37 1.66
N SER A 268 -5.24 24.57 1.91
CA SER A 268 -6.23 23.48 2.02
C SER A 268 -6.89 23.09 0.69
N GLY A 269 -6.37 23.58 -0.45
CA GLY A 269 -6.96 23.38 -1.78
C GLY A 269 -7.67 24.63 -2.30
N THR A 270 -8.65 24.44 -3.19
CA THR A 270 -9.50 25.52 -3.72
C THR A 270 -10.95 25.09 -3.78
N VAL A 271 -11.86 26.06 -3.63
CA VAL A 271 -13.30 25.87 -3.78
C VAL A 271 -13.85 26.86 -4.81
N ALA A 272 -14.76 26.38 -5.66
CA ALA A 272 -15.42 27.18 -6.68
C ALA A 272 -16.92 26.86 -6.71
N LEU A 273 -17.74 27.90 -6.68
CA LEU A 273 -19.20 27.77 -6.79
C LEU A 273 -19.59 27.47 -8.24
N GLN A 274 -20.46 26.49 -8.44
CA GLN A 274 -21.03 26.12 -9.74
C GLN A 274 -22.37 26.84 -9.98
N ALA A 275 -22.81 26.86 -11.25
CA ALA A 275 -24.02 27.57 -11.66
C ALA A 275 -25.31 27.01 -11.02
N ASP A 276 -25.31 25.73 -10.63
CA ASP A 276 -26.43 24.99 -10.08
C ASP A 276 -26.50 25.01 -8.54
N GLY A 277 -25.62 25.75 -7.86
CA GLY A 277 -25.57 25.77 -6.39
C GLY A 277 -24.52 24.86 -5.77
N LYS A 278 -23.91 23.96 -6.56
CA LYS A 278 -22.92 23.01 -6.06
C LYS A 278 -21.55 23.64 -5.86
N VAL A 279 -20.74 23.06 -4.99
CA VAL A 279 -19.37 23.52 -4.72
C VAL A 279 -18.38 22.51 -5.29
N LYS A 280 -17.55 22.95 -6.24
CA LYS A 280 -16.39 22.18 -6.71
C LYS A 280 -15.21 22.42 -5.79
N TYR A 281 -14.79 21.39 -5.06
CA TYR A 281 -13.55 21.38 -4.32
C TYR A 281 -12.43 20.75 -5.14
N THR A 282 -11.22 21.32 -5.11
CA THR A 282 -10.01 20.76 -5.69
C THR A 282 -8.95 20.61 -4.62
N ALA A 283 -8.55 19.37 -4.36
CA ALA A 283 -7.57 19.03 -3.34
C ALA A 283 -6.17 19.56 -3.72
N PRO A 284 -5.35 19.97 -2.73
CA PRO A 284 -3.95 20.28 -2.97
C PRO A 284 -3.19 19.00 -3.38
N THR A 285 -1.96 19.16 -3.87
CA THR A 285 -1.11 18.02 -4.28
C THR A 285 -0.15 17.56 -3.17
N ASN A 286 -0.01 18.32 -2.08
CA ASN A 286 1.05 18.13 -1.08
C ASN A 286 0.55 18.03 0.37
N ALA A 287 -0.76 18.06 0.62
CA ALA A 287 -1.33 18.06 1.96
C ALA A 287 -2.56 17.15 2.04
N ALA A 288 -2.42 15.99 2.66
CA ALA A 288 -3.52 15.09 2.97
C ALA A 288 -4.11 15.43 4.35
N GLY A 289 -5.30 14.88 4.65
CA GLY A 289 -6.03 15.15 5.89
C GLY A 289 -7.40 15.77 5.66
N VAL A 290 -8.03 16.20 6.74
CA VAL A 290 -9.35 16.83 6.69
C VAL A 290 -9.19 18.30 6.35
N MET A 291 -9.68 18.69 5.17
CA MET A 291 -9.73 20.07 4.71
C MET A 291 -11.13 20.62 4.94
N THR A 292 -11.22 21.90 5.32
CA THR A 292 -12.51 22.55 5.57
C THR A 292 -12.68 23.82 4.76
N PHE A 293 -13.89 24.03 4.26
CA PHE A 293 -14.35 25.31 3.74
C PHE A 293 -15.66 25.68 4.44
N THR A 294 -15.99 26.97 4.44
CA THR A 294 -17.24 27.47 5.00
C THR A 294 -18.09 28.12 3.93
N TYR A 295 -19.41 28.08 4.11
CA TYR A 295 -20.36 28.76 3.26
C TYR A 295 -21.51 29.38 4.06
N VAL A 296 -22.18 30.37 3.47
CA VAL A 296 -23.38 31.02 4.01
C VAL A 296 -24.41 31.13 2.90
N LEU A 297 -25.65 30.81 3.24
CA LEU A 297 -26.80 30.88 2.35
C LEU A 297 -27.50 32.23 2.49
N ARG A 298 -28.11 32.68 1.40
CA ARG A 298 -28.98 33.85 1.35
C ARG A 298 -30.32 33.48 0.69
N ASP A 299 -31.42 33.72 1.38
CA ASP A 299 -32.76 33.54 0.79
C ASP A 299 -33.18 34.70 -0.12
N GLN A 300 -34.34 34.57 -0.75
CA GLN A 300 -34.93 35.63 -1.59
C GLN A 300 -35.21 36.93 -0.82
N ALA A 301 -35.44 36.87 0.50
CA ALA A 301 -35.63 38.05 1.35
C ALA A 301 -34.30 38.69 1.79
N GLY A 302 -33.16 38.12 1.39
CA GLY A 302 -31.83 38.62 1.71
C GLY A 302 -31.30 38.20 3.08
N ARG A 303 -32.00 37.32 3.80
CA ARG A 303 -31.60 36.83 5.13
C ARG A 303 -30.48 35.81 5.00
N LEU A 304 -29.52 35.87 5.92
CA LEU A 304 -28.37 34.98 5.96
C LEU A 304 -28.60 33.81 6.91
N SER A 305 -28.07 32.64 6.55
CA SER A 305 -27.99 31.46 7.43
C SER A 305 -26.92 31.59 8.51
N ASN A 306 -26.88 30.59 9.40
CA ASN A 306 -25.64 30.23 10.08
C ASN A 306 -24.56 29.81 9.08
N THR A 307 -23.31 29.74 9.53
CA THR A 307 -22.21 29.21 8.72
C THR A 307 -22.32 27.69 8.62
N GLY A 308 -22.37 27.16 7.40
CA GLY A 308 -22.20 25.73 7.12
C GLY A 308 -20.73 25.39 6.88
N THR A 309 -20.30 24.19 7.26
CA THR A 309 -18.93 23.71 7.07
C THR A 309 -18.89 22.52 6.13
N GLY A 310 -18.19 22.65 5.01
CA GLY A 310 -17.84 21.51 4.17
C GLY A 310 -16.53 20.86 4.66
N ARG A 311 -16.58 19.57 5.03
CA ARG A 311 -15.41 18.77 5.42
C ARG A 311 -15.04 17.80 4.30
N VAL A 312 -13.83 17.92 3.76
CA VAL A 312 -13.31 17.01 2.74
C VAL A 312 -12.15 16.20 3.30
N SER A 313 -12.31 14.88 3.37
CA SER A 313 -11.22 13.97 3.72
C SER A 313 -10.33 13.72 2.51
N VAL A 314 -9.12 14.29 2.52
CA VAL A 314 -8.12 14.17 1.45
C VAL A 314 -7.15 13.04 1.76
N ARG A 315 -7.01 12.08 0.84
CA ARG A 315 -6.10 10.93 0.98
C ARG A 315 -4.92 11.02 0.01
N PRO A 316 -3.80 10.33 0.28
CA PRO A 316 -2.73 10.13 -0.69
C PRO A 316 -3.23 9.48 -1.97
N ARG A 317 -2.60 9.78 -3.09
CA ARG A 317 -2.97 9.23 -4.39
C ARG A 317 -1.84 8.40 -4.99
N ALA A 318 -1.99 7.09 -4.91
CA ALA A 318 -1.13 6.15 -5.61
C ALA A 318 -1.52 6.07 -7.10
N VAL A 319 -0.56 5.93 -8.00
CA VAL A 319 -0.74 5.95 -9.45
C VAL A 319 -0.21 4.65 -10.07
N ALA A 320 -0.89 4.12 -11.08
CA ALA A 320 -0.51 2.85 -11.68
C ALA A 320 0.92 2.89 -12.29
N ASP A 321 1.66 1.80 -12.09
CA ASP A 321 3.03 1.64 -12.58
C ASP A 321 3.12 0.60 -13.71
N SER A 322 4.20 0.70 -14.46
CA SER A 322 4.61 -0.34 -15.40
C SER A 322 6.10 -0.62 -15.35
N ALA A 323 6.48 -1.86 -15.57
CA ALA A 323 7.87 -2.29 -15.69
C ALA A 323 7.99 -3.46 -16.67
N SER A 324 9.22 -3.83 -16.99
CA SER A 324 9.51 -5.04 -17.76
C SER A 324 10.72 -5.76 -17.17
N THR A 325 10.71 -7.08 -17.27
CA THR A 325 11.85 -7.92 -16.89
C THR A 325 11.88 -9.19 -17.73
N VAL A 326 12.94 -9.96 -17.58
CA VAL A 326 13.04 -11.32 -18.10
C VAL A 326 12.48 -12.29 -17.07
N GLN A 327 11.90 -13.39 -17.51
CA GLN A 327 11.42 -14.46 -16.63
C GLN A 327 12.46 -14.85 -15.56
N ALA A 328 11.98 -15.18 -14.36
CA ALA A 328 12.78 -15.48 -13.17
C ALA A 328 13.86 -14.44 -12.79
N THR A 329 13.85 -13.23 -13.37
CA THR A 329 14.82 -12.17 -13.10
C THR A 329 14.16 -11.08 -12.27
N ALA A 330 14.67 -10.84 -11.06
CA ALA A 330 14.14 -9.83 -10.17
C ALA A 330 14.28 -8.41 -10.77
N VAL A 331 13.25 -7.58 -10.56
CA VAL A 331 13.24 -6.17 -10.95
C VAL A 331 12.77 -5.31 -9.78
N THR A 332 13.47 -4.20 -9.52
CA THR A 332 13.09 -3.21 -8.51
C THR A 332 12.27 -2.11 -9.18
N ILE A 333 11.05 -1.91 -8.70
CA ILE A 333 10.08 -0.96 -9.26
C ILE A 333 9.89 0.19 -8.27
N PRO A 334 10.23 1.44 -8.64
CA PRO A 334 10.05 2.60 -7.77
C PRO A 334 8.58 3.07 -7.79
N VAL A 335 7.68 2.30 -7.18
CA VAL A 335 6.22 2.46 -7.22
C VAL A 335 5.69 3.79 -6.65
N THR A 336 6.53 4.57 -5.97
CA THR A 336 6.14 5.88 -5.41
C THR A 336 6.60 7.06 -6.26
N ALA A 337 7.32 6.83 -7.36
CA ALA A 337 7.93 7.90 -8.14
C ALA A 337 6.92 8.76 -8.92
N ASN A 338 5.78 8.19 -9.29
CA ASN A 338 4.67 8.82 -10.00
C ASN A 338 3.47 9.14 -9.07
N ASP A 339 3.57 8.82 -7.78
CA ASP A 339 2.52 9.05 -6.80
C ASP A 339 2.41 10.53 -6.43
N VAL A 340 1.20 10.95 -6.06
CA VAL A 340 0.96 12.26 -5.45
C VAL A 340 0.69 12.01 -3.96
N ALA A 341 1.78 11.96 -3.19
CA ALA A 341 1.79 11.61 -1.78
C ALA A 341 3.07 12.10 -1.06
N THR A 342 3.08 12.07 0.26
CA THR A 342 4.29 12.17 1.10
C THR A 342 4.54 10.80 1.76
N PRO A 343 5.08 9.82 1.01
CA PRO A 343 5.07 8.42 1.40
C PRO A 343 5.91 8.15 2.65
N ALA A 344 5.30 7.53 3.65
CA ALA A 344 5.97 6.97 4.83
C ALA A 344 6.17 5.46 4.70
N SER A 345 5.22 4.75 4.10
CA SER A 345 5.33 3.31 3.83
C SER A 345 4.56 2.88 2.59
N VAL A 346 4.96 1.74 2.03
CA VAL A 346 4.30 1.05 0.92
C VAL A 346 3.83 -0.31 1.43
N GLN A 347 2.65 -0.73 1.01
CA GLN A 347 2.13 -2.07 1.29
C GLN A 347 1.59 -2.72 0.01
N VAL A 348 2.05 -3.94 -0.29
CA VAL A 348 1.41 -4.80 -1.30
C VAL A 348 0.13 -5.37 -0.70
N VAL A 349 -1.01 -4.96 -1.26
CA VAL A 349 -2.36 -5.34 -0.77
C VAL A 349 -2.98 -6.49 -1.57
N SER A 350 -2.48 -6.70 -2.79
CA SER A 350 -2.78 -7.88 -3.61
C SER A 350 -1.50 -8.36 -4.25
N GLY A 351 -1.11 -9.61 -3.96
CA GLY A 351 0.13 -10.21 -4.46
C GLY A 351 0.12 -10.37 -5.99
N PRO A 352 1.29 -10.67 -6.59
CA PRO A 352 1.37 -10.86 -8.02
C PRO A 352 0.62 -12.12 -8.48
N THR A 353 0.09 -12.09 -9.71
CA THR A 353 -0.54 -13.25 -10.36
C THR A 353 0.41 -14.44 -10.56
N GLY A 354 1.71 -14.25 -10.35
CA GLY A 354 2.74 -15.28 -10.23
C GLY A 354 4.06 -14.69 -9.73
N GLY A 355 4.91 -15.50 -9.09
CA GLY A 355 6.16 -15.03 -8.48
C GLY A 355 5.96 -14.41 -7.10
N THR A 356 6.85 -13.50 -6.70
CA THR A 356 6.80 -12.81 -5.40
C THR A 356 7.05 -11.32 -5.55
N ALA A 357 6.33 -10.51 -4.78
CA ALA A 357 6.54 -9.07 -4.69
C ALA A 357 6.82 -8.69 -3.23
N THR A 358 7.98 -8.10 -2.99
CA THR A 358 8.45 -7.74 -1.64
C THR A 358 8.73 -6.25 -1.58
N VAL A 359 8.16 -5.57 -0.57
CA VAL A 359 8.42 -4.15 -0.35
C VAL A 359 9.87 -3.95 0.13
N GLN A 360 10.56 -2.98 -0.47
CA GLN A 360 11.90 -2.55 -0.09
C GLN A 360 11.92 -1.00 -0.01
N GLY A 361 11.68 -0.48 1.20
CA GLY A 361 11.52 0.96 1.40
C GLY A 361 10.29 1.49 0.67
N THR A 362 10.49 2.43 -0.26
CA THR A 362 9.43 3.02 -1.10
C THR A 362 9.33 2.38 -2.49
N SER A 363 10.07 1.29 -2.71
CA SER A 363 10.06 0.49 -3.94
C SER A 363 9.53 -0.92 -3.66
N VAL A 364 9.19 -1.66 -4.72
CA VAL A 364 8.84 -3.07 -4.65
C VAL A 364 9.78 -3.88 -5.53
N VAL A 365 10.38 -4.93 -4.96
CA VAL A 365 11.17 -5.91 -5.71
C VAL A 365 10.22 -7.04 -6.14
N LEU A 366 10.02 -7.18 -7.45
CA LEU A 366 9.26 -8.28 -8.04
C LEU A 366 10.23 -9.33 -8.58
N THR A 367 10.11 -10.57 -8.10
CA THR A 367 10.67 -11.74 -8.76
C THR A 367 9.56 -12.43 -9.54
N PRO A 368 9.51 -12.30 -10.88
CA PRO A 368 8.44 -12.88 -11.70
C PRO A 368 8.52 -14.42 -11.71
N PRO A 369 7.47 -15.11 -12.18
CA PRO A 369 7.54 -16.55 -12.41
C PRO A 369 8.56 -16.89 -13.52
N GLY A 370 8.87 -18.18 -13.66
CA GLY A 370 9.70 -18.70 -14.75
C GLY A 370 9.00 -18.74 -16.12
N THR A 371 7.82 -18.13 -16.26
CA THR A 371 7.04 -18.09 -17.50
C THR A 371 6.92 -16.66 -18.02
N THR A 372 6.80 -16.52 -19.34
CA THR A 372 6.54 -15.23 -19.98
C THR A 372 5.08 -14.80 -19.84
N GLY A 373 4.82 -13.50 -19.94
CA GLY A 373 3.47 -12.96 -19.91
C GLY A 373 3.38 -11.68 -19.09
N THR A 374 2.18 -11.34 -18.64
CA THR A 374 1.96 -10.15 -17.81
C THR A 374 1.73 -10.57 -16.35
N VAL A 375 2.47 -9.94 -15.44
CA VAL A 375 2.29 -10.07 -14.00
C VAL A 375 1.70 -8.78 -13.46
N THR A 376 0.64 -8.87 -12.67
CA THR A 376 0.01 -7.70 -12.03
C THR A 376 -0.07 -7.89 -10.53
N PHE A 377 0.17 -6.83 -9.77
CA PHE A 377 -0.08 -6.76 -8.32
C PHE A 377 -0.63 -5.37 -7.95
N GLN A 378 -1.17 -5.22 -6.74
CA GLN A 378 -1.64 -3.92 -6.26
C GLN A 378 -0.93 -3.50 -4.98
N TYR A 379 -0.66 -2.21 -4.86
CA TYR A 379 -0.07 -1.60 -3.68
C TYR A 379 -0.89 -0.40 -3.19
N THR A 380 -0.70 -0.04 -1.93
CA THR A 380 -1.17 1.23 -1.34
C THR A 380 0.02 1.97 -0.75
N VAL A 381 -0.11 3.29 -0.66
CA VAL A 381 0.86 4.15 0.01
C VAL A 381 0.21 4.73 1.26
N THR A 382 0.96 4.71 2.36
CA THR A 382 0.59 5.41 3.60
C THR A 382 1.48 6.64 3.72
N ASP A 383 0.88 7.81 3.95
CA ASP A 383 1.64 9.03 4.17
C ASP A 383 2.16 9.17 5.61
N THR A 384 2.90 10.23 5.88
CA THR A 384 3.42 10.56 7.21
C THR A 384 2.35 10.90 8.25
N ALA A 385 1.11 11.19 7.82
CA ALA A 385 -0.05 11.40 8.69
C ALA A 385 -0.80 10.09 8.99
N GLY A 386 -0.39 8.96 8.40
CA GLY A 386 -1.02 7.66 8.58
C GLY A 386 -2.24 7.41 7.69
N LEU A 387 -2.49 8.27 6.70
CA LEU A 387 -3.59 8.10 5.75
C LEU A 387 -3.17 7.20 4.60
N VAL A 388 -4.08 6.32 4.18
CA VAL A 388 -3.83 5.29 3.17
C VAL A 388 -4.54 5.65 1.86
N SER A 389 -3.84 5.51 0.74
CA SER A 389 -4.38 5.69 -0.60
C SER A 389 -5.38 4.61 -1.00
N ALA A 390 -6.14 4.84 -2.06
CA ALA A 390 -6.73 3.75 -2.82
C ALA A 390 -5.63 2.84 -3.44
N PRO A 391 -5.89 1.55 -3.69
CA PRO A 391 -4.92 0.67 -4.34
C PRO A 391 -4.58 1.11 -5.78
N ALA A 392 -3.29 1.14 -6.11
CA ALA A 392 -2.78 1.31 -7.46
C ALA A 392 -2.27 -0.03 -8.02
N THR A 393 -2.40 -0.21 -9.33
CA THR A 393 -1.99 -1.45 -10.02
C THR A 393 -0.62 -1.29 -10.64
N VAL A 394 0.26 -2.28 -10.43
CA VAL A 394 1.54 -2.40 -11.13
C VAL A 394 1.41 -3.47 -12.20
N THR A 395 1.79 -3.16 -13.43
CA THR A 395 1.78 -4.10 -14.56
C THR A 395 3.20 -4.37 -15.05
N VAL A 396 3.64 -5.62 -14.99
CA VAL A 396 4.99 -6.01 -15.39
C VAL A 396 4.95 -6.96 -16.59
N ALA A 397 5.62 -6.56 -17.67
CA ALA A 397 5.83 -7.40 -18.85
C ALA A 397 7.03 -8.34 -18.63
N VAL A 398 6.78 -9.64 -18.63
CA VAL A 398 7.79 -10.69 -18.46
C VAL A 398 8.11 -11.31 -19.80
N THR A 399 9.35 -11.13 -20.25
CA THR A 399 9.86 -11.60 -21.54
C THR A 399 10.70 -12.87 -21.38
N ALA A 400 10.86 -13.61 -22.48
CA ALA A 400 11.74 -14.77 -22.49
C ALA A 400 13.21 -14.34 -22.35
N TYR A 401 14.07 -15.26 -21.93
CA TYR A 401 15.51 -15.04 -22.05
C TYR A 401 15.90 -14.73 -23.51
N PRO A 402 16.81 -13.76 -23.73
CA PRO A 402 17.42 -13.54 -25.04
C PRO A 402 18.02 -14.82 -25.64
N GLU A 403 18.20 -14.84 -26.97
CA GLU A 403 18.90 -15.94 -27.62
C GLU A 403 20.35 -16.02 -27.14
N PRO A 404 20.85 -17.20 -26.72
CA PRO A 404 22.24 -17.34 -26.33
C PRO A 404 23.19 -17.02 -27.48
N LEU A 405 24.10 -16.09 -27.23
CA LEU A 405 25.15 -15.73 -28.17
C LEU A 405 26.32 -16.71 -28.04
N VAL A 406 26.91 -17.11 -29.16
CA VAL A 406 28.04 -18.04 -29.16
C VAL A 406 28.92 -17.80 -30.37
N GLN A 407 30.23 -17.91 -30.20
CA GLN A 407 31.20 -17.73 -31.27
C GLN A 407 32.46 -18.58 -31.05
N ASP A 408 33.24 -18.76 -32.11
CA ASP A 408 34.57 -19.36 -31.98
C ASP A 408 35.51 -18.37 -31.27
N LEU A 409 36.34 -18.87 -30.36
CA LEU A 409 37.22 -18.04 -29.54
C LEU A 409 38.65 -18.58 -29.61
N THR A 410 39.62 -17.68 -29.67
CA THR A 410 41.04 -18.01 -29.42
C THR A 410 41.50 -17.25 -28.19
N ILE A 411 42.03 -17.95 -27.19
CA ILE A 411 42.47 -17.38 -25.92
C ILE A 411 43.92 -17.80 -25.67
N ASP A 412 44.74 -16.81 -25.38
CA ASP A 412 46.15 -16.98 -25.06
C ASP A 412 46.32 -17.10 -23.55
N ALA A 413 47.14 -18.06 -23.12
CA ALA A 413 47.49 -18.25 -21.71
C ALA A 413 49.00 -18.52 -21.56
N PRO A 414 49.71 -17.81 -20.67
CA PRO A 414 51.09 -18.15 -20.35
C PRO A 414 51.18 -19.52 -19.69
N ALA A 415 52.17 -20.32 -20.06
CA ALA A 415 52.45 -21.60 -19.41
C ALA A 415 52.67 -21.40 -17.90
N GLY A 416 52.13 -22.31 -17.09
CA GLY A 416 52.21 -22.27 -15.63
C GLY A 416 51.50 -21.11 -14.93
N SER A 417 50.71 -20.29 -15.64
CA SER A 417 49.91 -19.27 -14.96
C SER A 417 48.85 -19.90 -14.03
N PRO A 418 48.41 -19.19 -12.97
CA PRO A 418 47.33 -19.69 -12.11
C PRO A 418 46.05 -20.03 -12.88
N ALA A 419 45.23 -20.91 -12.30
CA ALA A 419 43.90 -21.21 -12.80
C ALA A 419 43.07 -19.91 -12.92
N ALA A 420 42.46 -19.69 -14.08
CA ALA A 420 41.65 -18.50 -14.33
C ALA A 420 40.36 -18.83 -15.07
N ASP A 421 39.31 -18.05 -14.83
CA ASP A 421 38.09 -18.08 -15.62
C ASP A 421 38.38 -17.57 -17.05
N LEU A 422 37.93 -18.34 -18.04
CA LEU A 422 37.98 -17.95 -19.45
C LEU A 422 36.97 -16.86 -19.80
N ALA A 423 36.17 -16.36 -18.84
CA ALA A 423 35.23 -15.26 -18.97
C ALA A 423 34.37 -15.36 -20.24
N LEU A 424 33.89 -16.58 -20.53
CA LEU A 424 33.16 -16.87 -21.76
C LEU A 424 31.86 -16.06 -21.84
N VAL A 425 31.20 -15.78 -20.70
CA VAL A 425 30.04 -14.87 -20.58
C VAL A 425 30.32 -13.54 -21.27
N THR A 426 31.37 -12.84 -20.83
CA THR A 426 31.73 -11.52 -21.35
C THR A 426 32.22 -11.60 -22.79
N ARG A 427 33.05 -12.60 -23.13
CA ARG A 427 33.59 -12.77 -24.49
C ARG A 427 32.52 -13.06 -25.55
N THR A 428 31.40 -13.65 -25.16
CA THR A 428 30.27 -13.96 -26.05
C THR A 428 29.14 -12.93 -25.96
N GLY A 429 29.19 -11.99 -25.00
CA GLY A 429 28.17 -10.97 -24.81
C GLY A 429 26.86 -11.48 -24.20
N ASN A 430 26.91 -12.60 -23.47
CA ASN A 430 25.72 -13.12 -22.79
C ASN A 430 25.47 -12.40 -21.45
N PRO A 431 24.20 -12.25 -21.04
CA PRO A 431 23.87 -11.85 -19.68
C PRO A 431 24.44 -12.83 -18.64
N ALA A 432 24.64 -12.34 -17.41
CA ALA A 432 25.03 -13.18 -16.29
C ALA A 432 24.00 -14.31 -16.04
N GLY A 433 24.49 -15.48 -15.63
CA GLY A 433 23.67 -16.66 -15.34
C GLY A 433 23.47 -17.62 -16.51
N TYR A 434 23.87 -17.25 -17.73
CA TYR A 434 23.90 -18.17 -18.86
C TYR A 434 24.90 -19.31 -18.60
N LEU A 435 24.56 -20.50 -19.08
CA LEU A 435 25.28 -21.73 -18.78
C LEU A 435 26.10 -22.17 -20.00
N PHE A 436 27.34 -22.59 -19.76
CA PHE A 436 28.24 -23.15 -20.77
C PHE A 436 28.29 -24.65 -20.61
N GLU A 437 27.96 -25.36 -21.68
CA GLU A 437 28.10 -26.81 -21.75
C GLU A 437 29.30 -27.17 -22.60
N VAL A 438 30.25 -27.90 -22.02
CA VAL A 438 31.41 -28.42 -22.75
C VAL A 438 31.05 -29.77 -23.36
N LEU A 439 31.11 -29.89 -24.68
CA LEU A 439 30.66 -31.07 -25.42
C LEU A 439 31.79 -32.06 -25.70
N SER A 440 32.92 -31.55 -26.16
CA SER A 440 34.14 -32.34 -26.39
C SER A 440 35.36 -31.53 -26.01
N MET A 441 36.47 -32.20 -25.66
CA MET A 441 37.70 -31.52 -25.28
C MET A 441 38.94 -32.33 -25.66
N THR A 442 40.00 -31.62 -26.01
CA THR A 442 41.34 -32.13 -26.26
C THR A 442 42.29 -31.13 -25.63
N VAL A 443 42.76 -31.43 -24.41
CA VAL A 443 43.41 -30.45 -23.53
C VAL A 443 44.83 -30.89 -23.12
N PRO A 444 45.75 -31.17 -24.06
CA PRO A 444 47.08 -31.69 -23.72
C PRO A 444 47.99 -30.67 -23.03
N THR A 445 47.64 -29.37 -23.08
CA THR A 445 48.46 -28.28 -22.55
C THR A 445 47.92 -27.67 -21.26
N GLY A 446 47.02 -28.36 -20.55
CA GLY A 446 46.52 -27.89 -19.27
C GLY A 446 45.32 -28.68 -18.77
N GLN A 447 44.55 -28.09 -17.85
CA GLN A 447 43.33 -28.66 -17.31
C GLN A 447 42.17 -27.67 -17.43
N LEU A 448 41.04 -28.14 -17.96
CA LEU A 448 39.80 -27.38 -18.03
C LEU A 448 38.93 -27.66 -16.78
N THR A 449 38.23 -26.65 -16.30
CA THR A 449 37.23 -26.77 -15.22
C THR A 449 35.90 -26.16 -15.64
N VAL A 450 34.79 -26.69 -15.12
CA VAL A 450 33.44 -26.13 -15.28
C VAL A 450 32.82 -26.04 -13.89
N GLY A 451 32.37 -24.84 -13.51
CA GLY A 451 31.84 -24.59 -12.16
C GLY A 451 32.86 -24.89 -11.03
N GLY A 452 34.16 -24.82 -11.33
CA GLY A 452 35.25 -25.09 -10.39
C GLY A 452 35.68 -26.56 -10.29
N ALA A 453 34.95 -27.50 -10.89
CA ALA A 453 35.31 -28.91 -10.93
C ALA A 453 36.05 -29.26 -12.24
N PRO A 454 36.93 -30.28 -12.27
CA PRO A 454 37.52 -30.78 -13.52
C PRO A 454 36.46 -31.05 -14.58
N ALA A 455 36.65 -30.52 -15.79
CA ALA A 455 35.65 -30.61 -16.85
C ALA A 455 35.55 -32.04 -17.40
N THR A 456 34.32 -32.46 -17.68
CA THR A 456 33.99 -33.69 -18.42
C THR A 456 33.10 -33.35 -19.61
N SER A 457 32.97 -34.28 -20.56
CA SER A 457 32.01 -34.12 -21.67
C SER A 457 30.59 -34.06 -21.09
N GLY A 458 29.83 -33.05 -21.50
CA GLY A 458 28.50 -32.75 -20.99
C GLY A 458 28.48 -31.90 -19.71
N ALA A 459 29.64 -31.47 -19.18
CA ALA A 459 29.67 -30.61 -17.99
C ALA A 459 29.04 -29.24 -18.29
N ILE A 460 28.15 -28.79 -17.40
CA ILE A 460 27.41 -27.52 -17.51
C ILE A 460 27.73 -26.63 -16.30
N GLY A 461 28.03 -25.36 -16.55
CA GLY A 461 28.24 -24.40 -15.47
C GLY A 461 28.26 -22.95 -15.95
N THR A 462 28.21 -22.00 -15.03
CA THR A 462 28.25 -20.55 -15.33
C THR A 462 29.65 -20.03 -15.65
N ALA A 463 30.69 -20.78 -15.30
CA ALA A 463 32.09 -20.42 -15.50
C ALA A 463 32.88 -21.62 -16.04
N VAL A 464 33.81 -21.34 -16.95
CA VAL A 464 34.73 -22.33 -17.52
C VAL A 464 36.15 -21.84 -17.25
N GLY A 465 36.87 -22.56 -16.40
CA GLY A 465 38.23 -22.22 -16.02
C GLY A 465 39.27 -23.02 -16.80
N PHE A 466 40.49 -22.50 -16.86
CA PHE A 466 41.63 -23.19 -17.43
C PHE A 466 42.89 -22.98 -16.59
N THR A 467 43.62 -24.07 -16.36
CA THR A 467 44.94 -24.08 -15.71
C THR A 467 45.97 -24.55 -16.72
N PRO A 468 46.82 -23.66 -17.27
CA PRO A 468 47.86 -24.02 -18.21
C PRO A 468 48.91 -24.97 -17.60
N SER A 469 49.45 -25.87 -18.42
CA SER A 469 50.54 -26.74 -18.03
C SER A 469 51.81 -25.94 -17.73
N THR A 470 52.60 -26.42 -16.76
CA THR A 470 53.96 -25.93 -16.50
C THR A 470 55.00 -26.59 -17.40
N THR A 471 54.65 -27.67 -18.09
CA THR A 471 55.61 -28.50 -18.85
C THR A 471 55.30 -28.59 -20.35
N ALA A 472 54.19 -28.03 -20.81
CA ALA A 472 53.76 -28.13 -22.19
C ALA A 472 53.27 -26.78 -22.75
N VAL A 473 53.67 -26.50 -24.00
CA VAL A 473 53.14 -25.40 -24.82
C VAL A 473 52.46 -26.00 -26.05
N GLY A 474 51.54 -25.25 -26.65
CA GLY A 474 50.73 -25.77 -27.76
C GLY A 474 49.26 -25.39 -27.63
N THR A 475 48.43 -26.04 -28.43
CA THR A 475 47.00 -25.76 -28.50
C THR A 475 46.17 -26.81 -27.78
N SER A 476 45.26 -26.35 -26.93
CA SER A 476 44.14 -27.14 -26.42
C SER A 476 42.84 -26.65 -27.06
N THR A 477 41.89 -27.54 -27.32
CA THR A 477 40.60 -27.17 -27.93
C THR A 477 39.45 -27.84 -27.21
N PHE A 478 38.32 -27.14 -27.10
CA PHE A 478 37.06 -27.76 -26.69
C PHE A 478 35.89 -27.16 -27.48
N THR A 479 34.86 -27.97 -27.68
CA THR A 479 33.60 -27.50 -28.25
C THR A 479 32.61 -27.20 -27.14
N TYR A 480 31.80 -26.17 -27.32
CA TYR A 480 30.83 -25.72 -26.33
C TYR A 480 29.56 -25.19 -26.98
N ARG A 481 28.49 -25.15 -26.19
CA ARG A 481 27.26 -24.40 -26.48
C ARG A 481 26.83 -23.62 -25.26
N VAL A 482 26.04 -22.58 -25.48
CA VAL A 482 25.49 -21.73 -24.43
C VAL A 482 24.01 -22.04 -24.27
N ARG A 483 23.55 -22.09 -23.01
CA ARG A 483 22.14 -22.29 -22.65
C ARG A 483 21.63 -21.10 -21.86
N THR A 484 20.36 -20.79 -22.04
CA THR A 484 19.65 -19.90 -21.11
C THR A 484 19.61 -20.51 -19.70
N PRO A 485 19.43 -19.70 -18.65
CA PRO A 485 19.40 -20.20 -17.26
C PRO A 485 18.34 -21.26 -16.99
N ASP A 486 17.21 -21.22 -17.70
CA ASP A 486 16.14 -22.23 -17.64
C ASP A 486 16.43 -23.50 -18.47
N GLY A 487 17.52 -23.51 -19.24
CA GLY A 487 17.93 -24.61 -20.11
C GLY A 487 17.10 -24.78 -21.38
N VAL A 488 16.10 -23.92 -21.62
CA VAL A 488 15.13 -24.07 -22.72
C VAL A 488 15.73 -23.69 -24.07
N ARG A 489 16.44 -22.55 -24.15
CA ARG A 489 17.12 -22.15 -25.38
C ARG A 489 18.59 -22.59 -25.32
N VAL A 490 19.07 -23.08 -26.46
CA VAL A 490 20.41 -23.64 -26.59
C VAL A 490 21.00 -23.15 -27.91
N SER A 491 22.21 -22.59 -27.88
CA SER A 491 22.90 -22.14 -29.08
C SER A 491 23.40 -23.29 -29.94
N GLN A 492 23.87 -22.98 -31.15
CA GLN A 492 24.77 -23.84 -31.92
C GLN A 492 26.06 -24.16 -31.15
N THR A 493 26.77 -25.19 -31.62
CA THR A 493 28.11 -25.55 -31.13
C THR A 493 29.18 -24.65 -31.74
N ARG A 494 30.15 -24.23 -30.93
CA ARG A 494 31.36 -23.50 -31.34
C ARG A 494 32.59 -24.06 -30.66
N THR A 495 33.77 -23.63 -31.12
CA THR A 495 35.06 -24.09 -30.62
C THR A 495 35.79 -22.98 -29.89
N VAL A 496 36.38 -23.32 -28.74
CA VAL A 496 37.42 -22.51 -28.10
C VAL A 496 38.78 -23.15 -28.37
N THR A 497 39.72 -22.35 -28.87
CA THR A 497 41.13 -22.69 -29.03
C THR A 497 41.94 -21.96 -27.96
N LEU A 498 42.55 -22.72 -27.07
CA LEU A 498 43.45 -22.23 -26.03
C LEU A 498 44.89 -22.38 -26.53
N ARG A 499 45.61 -21.27 -26.68
CA ARG A 499 47.03 -21.28 -27.05
C ARG A 499 47.86 -21.06 -25.80
N VAL A 500 48.54 -22.12 -25.36
CA VAL A 500 49.48 -22.05 -24.24
C VAL A 500 50.83 -21.61 -24.78
N LEU A 501 51.18 -20.37 -24.46
CA LEU A 501 52.41 -19.71 -24.89
C LEU A 501 53.51 -19.99 -23.87
N PRO A 502 54.77 -20.08 -24.30
CA PRO A 502 55.90 -20.00 -23.37
C PRO A 502 55.83 -18.75 -22.50
N ALA A 503 56.26 -18.86 -21.24
CA ALA A 503 56.25 -17.80 -20.25
C ALA A 503 57.66 -17.59 -19.69
N PRO A 504 58.51 -16.79 -20.38
CA PRO A 504 59.83 -16.48 -19.87
C PRO A 504 59.76 -15.46 -18.73
N ALA A 505 60.73 -15.51 -17.83
CA ALA A 505 60.80 -14.67 -16.63
C ALA A 505 61.99 -13.71 -16.68
N PRO A 506 61.94 -12.56 -15.98
CA PRO A 506 63.06 -11.63 -15.96
C PRO A 506 64.29 -12.26 -15.31
N ASP A 507 65.47 -11.98 -15.88
CA ASP A 507 66.75 -12.48 -15.39
C ASP A 507 67.64 -11.37 -14.88
N THR A 508 68.51 -11.70 -13.92
CA THR A 508 69.59 -10.82 -13.47
C THR A 508 70.89 -11.60 -13.38
N PHE A 509 71.96 -11.05 -13.96
CA PHE A 509 73.30 -11.62 -13.93
C PHE A 509 74.33 -10.59 -13.48
N THR A 510 75.44 -11.05 -12.91
CA THR A 510 76.63 -10.24 -12.65
C THR A 510 77.77 -10.76 -13.52
N VAL A 511 78.45 -9.87 -14.24
CA VAL A 511 79.50 -10.24 -15.20
C VAL A 511 80.73 -9.33 -15.02
N PRO A 512 81.95 -9.88 -14.97
CA PRO A 512 83.18 -9.07 -14.91
C PRO A 512 83.34 -8.16 -16.13
N VAL A 513 83.89 -6.95 -15.94
CA VAL A 513 84.25 -6.02 -17.02
C VAL A 513 85.09 -6.70 -18.11
N GLY A 514 84.74 -6.47 -19.38
CA GLY A 514 85.45 -7.01 -20.55
C GLY A 514 85.36 -8.54 -20.74
N SER A 515 84.67 -9.27 -19.86
CA SER A 515 84.53 -10.72 -19.97
C SER A 515 83.37 -11.13 -20.89
N THR A 516 83.44 -12.36 -21.42
CA THR A 516 82.33 -12.99 -22.14
C THR A 516 81.74 -14.09 -21.27
N SER A 517 80.44 -14.01 -21.00
CA SER A 517 79.69 -14.94 -20.15
C SER A 517 78.51 -15.56 -20.90
N LEU A 518 78.24 -16.83 -20.61
CA LEU A 518 77.08 -17.54 -21.14
C LEU A 518 75.91 -17.45 -20.15
N LEU A 519 75.00 -16.52 -20.40
CA LEU A 519 73.89 -16.20 -19.51
C LEU A 519 72.77 -17.23 -19.65
N GLY A 520 72.40 -17.89 -18.54
CA GLY A 520 71.35 -18.91 -18.51
C GLY A 520 69.96 -18.33 -18.34
N VAL A 521 69.49 -17.58 -19.34
CA VAL A 521 68.18 -16.89 -19.31
C VAL A 521 66.99 -17.85 -19.19
N GLY A 522 67.13 -19.08 -19.68
CA GLY A 522 66.04 -20.06 -19.64
C GLY A 522 65.80 -20.76 -18.29
N THR A 523 66.54 -20.44 -17.24
CA THR A 523 66.57 -21.26 -16.02
C THR A 523 65.35 -21.11 -15.12
N ASN A 524 64.69 -19.95 -15.16
CA ASN A 524 63.49 -19.61 -14.40
C ASN A 524 62.22 -19.54 -15.28
N ASP A 525 62.34 -19.92 -16.55
CA ASP A 525 61.25 -19.89 -17.53
C ASP A 525 60.30 -21.06 -17.39
N VAL A 526 59.07 -20.88 -17.89
CA VAL A 526 58.06 -21.94 -17.93
C VAL A 526 57.57 -22.17 -19.37
N PRO A 527 57.67 -23.40 -19.91
CA PRO A 527 58.43 -24.55 -19.38
C PRO A 527 59.95 -24.32 -19.43
N ASN A 528 60.69 -24.89 -18.48
CA ASN A 528 62.17 -24.86 -18.46
C ASN A 528 62.83 -25.94 -19.35
N ALA A 529 62.05 -26.57 -20.24
CA ALA A 529 62.47 -27.66 -21.13
C ALA A 529 62.87 -27.13 -22.51
N TYR A 530 64.02 -26.47 -22.57
CA TYR A 530 64.59 -25.97 -23.82
C TYR A 530 64.94 -27.12 -24.78
N ASP A 531 64.89 -26.86 -26.09
CA ASP A 531 65.11 -27.76 -27.23
C ASP A 531 64.02 -28.78 -27.52
N THR A 532 63.33 -29.22 -26.48
CA THR A 532 62.27 -30.24 -26.57
C THR A 532 60.88 -29.63 -26.59
N VAL A 533 60.66 -28.56 -25.80
CA VAL A 533 59.34 -27.92 -25.66
C VAL A 533 59.39 -26.44 -26.04
N VAL A 534 60.47 -25.73 -25.72
CA VAL A 534 60.65 -24.30 -26.03
C VAL A 534 62.04 -24.00 -26.60
N THR A 535 62.17 -22.91 -27.35
CA THR A 535 63.44 -22.40 -27.89
C THR A 535 63.49 -20.88 -27.78
N LEU A 536 64.69 -20.29 -27.76
CA LEU A 536 64.83 -18.84 -27.87
C LEU A 536 64.36 -18.38 -29.25
N ALA A 537 63.43 -17.42 -29.29
CA ALA A 537 62.86 -16.87 -30.52
C ALA A 537 63.67 -15.67 -31.04
N GLY A 538 64.21 -14.86 -30.12
CA GLY A 538 65.07 -13.73 -30.44
C GLY A 538 65.39 -12.90 -29.20
N ALA A 539 66.42 -12.05 -29.33
CA ALA A 539 66.82 -11.08 -28.31
C ALA A 539 67.03 -9.70 -28.95
N SER A 540 66.64 -8.64 -28.25
CA SER A 540 66.92 -7.25 -28.67
C SER A 540 68.40 -6.93 -28.47
N ALA A 541 68.95 -6.00 -29.24
CA ALA A 541 70.31 -5.49 -28.99
C ALA A 541 70.43 -4.99 -27.53
N PRO A 542 71.55 -5.25 -26.85
CA PRO A 542 71.74 -4.79 -25.48
C PRO A 542 72.07 -3.30 -25.45
N SER A 543 71.68 -2.63 -24.35
CA SER A 543 71.98 -1.19 -24.15
C SER A 543 73.48 -0.89 -24.03
N CYS A 544 74.27 -1.88 -23.63
CA CYS A 544 75.73 -1.86 -23.64
C CYS A 544 76.30 -3.28 -23.77
N GLY A 545 77.59 -3.38 -24.12
CA GLY A 545 78.21 -4.66 -24.48
C GLY A 545 77.78 -5.14 -25.86
N THR A 546 78.08 -6.40 -26.18
CA THR A 546 77.75 -7.01 -27.47
C THR A 546 77.37 -8.47 -27.31
N PHE A 547 76.50 -8.97 -28.19
CA PHE A 547 76.34 -10.42 -28.37
C PHE A 547 77.41 -10.96 -29.32
N ALA A 548 77.77 -12.23 -29.17
CA ALA A 548 78.60 -12.91 -30.17
C ALA A 548 77.90 -12.92 -31.55
N THR A 549 78.64 -12.64 -32.62
CA THR A 549 78.14 -12.55 -34.02
C THR A 549 77.53 -13.84 -34.55
N THR A 550 77.83 -14.96 -33.88
CA THR A 550 77.15 -16.23 -34.01
C THR A 550 76.69 -16.61 -32.60
N GLN A 551 75.42 -16.37 -32.26
CA GLN A 551 74.83 -16.80 -30.98
C GLN A 551 75.11 -18.30 -30.81
N PRO A 552 76.05 -18.72 -29.95
CA PRO A 552 76.37 -20.13 -29.83
C PRO A 552 75.27 -20.73 -28.97
N ASN A 553 74.35 -21.39 -29.65
CA ASN A 553 73.33 -22.27 -29.09
C ASN A 553 72.09 -21.56 -28.48
N PRO A 554 71.22 -20.94 -29.31
CA PRO A 554 69.83 -20.67 -28.92
C PRO A 554 69.09 -21.93 -28.42
N SER A 555 69.61 -23.10 -28.78
CA SER A 555 69.19 -24.42 -28.35
C SER A 555 69.74 -24.85 -26.97
N ALA A 556 69.54 -24.01 -25.95
CA ALA A 556 69.70 -24.38 -24.52
C ALA A 556 69.16 -23.30 -23.55
N GLY A 557 68.44 -22.27 -24.04
CA GLY A 557 68.02 -21.14 -23.20
C GLY A 557 69.21 -20.31 -22.69
N ARG A 558 70.29 -20.18 -23.48
CA ARG A 558 71.48 -19.43 -23.09
C ARG A 558 71.84 -18.36 -24.13
N ILE A 559 72.39 -17.24 -23.67
CA ILE A 559 72.83 -16.11 -24.50
C ILE A 559 74.27 -15.76 -24.15
N ALA A 560 75.15 -15.73 -25.15
CA ALA A 560 76.54 -15.29 -24.97
C ALA A 560 76.63 -13.77 -25.01
N PHE A 561 77.03 -13.16 -23.89
CA PHE A 561 77.14 -11.71 -23.70
C PHE A 561 78.57 -11.31 -23.38
N THR A 562 79.12 -10.35 -24.14
CA THR A 562 80.42 -9.73 -23.87
C THR A 562 80.21 -8.37 -23.21
N ALA A 563 80.69 -8.25 -21.97
CA ALA A 563 80.54 -7.04 -21.18
C ALA A 563 81.46 -5.91 -21.69
N PRO A 564 81.04 -4.64 -21.58
CA PRO A 564 81.90 -3.50 -21.85
C PRO A 564 83.09 -3.44 -20.88
N ALA A 565 84.11 -2.68 -21.25
CA ALA A 565 85.31 -2.49 -20.42
C ALA A 565 85.08 -1.63 -19.16
N THR A 566 83.92 -0.97 -19.05
CA THR A 566 83.54 -0.11 -17.94
C THR A 566 82.39 -0.71 -17.14
N ALA A 567 82.42 -0.56 -15.82
CA ALA A 567 81.31 -0.94 -14.96
C ALA A 567 80.04 -0.16 -15.32
N THR A 568 78.92 -0.87 -15.50
CA THR A 568 77.64 -0.30 -15.94
C THR A 568 76.53 -1.35 -15.80
N THR A 569 75.28 -0.95 -16.00
CA THR A 569 74.14 -1.87 -16.07
C THR A 569 73.68 -1.99 -17.53
N CYS A 570 73.79 -3.18 -18.10
CA CYS A 570 73.28 -3.47 -19.44
C CYS A 570 71.92 -4.15 -19.36
N THR A 571 71.03 -3.82 -20.29
CA THR A 571 69.69 -4.40 -20.39
C THR A 571 69.39 -4.82 -21.81
N PHE A 572 68.73 -5.95 -21.97
CA PHE A 572 68.12 -6.38 -23.23
C PHE A 572 66.83 -7.14 -22.94
N THR A 573 66.06 -7.44 -24.00
CA THR A 573 64.88 -8.30 -23.89
C THR A 573 65.07 -9.57 -24.70
N TYR A 574 64.42 -10.65 -24.30
CA TYR A 574 64.32 -11.87 -25.11
C TYR A 574 62.89 -12.40 -25.13
N THR A 575 62.62 -13.22 -26.15
CA THR A 575 61.36 -13.95 -26.33
C THR A 575 61.66 -15.43 -26.48
N THR A 576 60.72 -16.27 -26.08
CA THR A 576 60.75 -17.71 -26.27
C THR A 576 59.62 -18.12 -27.19
N LYS A 577 59.78 -19.24 -27.90
CA LYS A 577 58.73 -19.84 -28.74
C LYS A 577 58.64 -21.34 -28.50
N GLY A 578 57.51 -21.93 -28.84
CA GLY A 578 57.37 -23.39 -28.84
C GLY A 578 58.38 -24.08 -29.76
N ALA A 579 58.73 -25.33 -29.46
CA ALA A 579 59.58 -26.16 -30.31
C ALA A 579 58.76 -26.87 -31.41
N GLY A 580 59.42 -27.26 -32.51
CA GLY A 580 58.81 -28.04 -33.59
C GLY A 580 57.54 -27.40 -34.17
N THR A 581 56.43 -28.16 -34.16
CA THR A 581 55.13 -27.75 -34.73
C THR A 581 54.45 -26.62 -33.94
N THR A 582 54.92 -26.30 -32.74
CA THR A 582 54.39 -25.20 -31.90
C THR A 582 55.16 -23.88 -32.05
N GLY A 583 56.11 -23.80 -33.00
CA GLY A 583 56.98 -22.63 -33.19
C GLY A 583 56.31 -21.30 -33.55
N ALA A 584 55.01 -21.33 -33.88
CA ALA A 584 54.22 -20.12 -34.07
C ALA A 584 53.75 -19.47 -32.76
N LEU A 585 53.86 -20.17 -31.62
CA LEU A 585 53.50 -19.66 -30.29
C LEU A 585 54.70 -18.97 -29.68
N VAL A 586 54.71 -17.63 -29.70
CA VAL A 586 55.81 -16.79 -29.23
C VAL A 586 55.38 -16.02 -27.99
N SER A 587 56.20 -16.03 -26.94
CA SER A 587 55.97 -15.29 -25.72
C SER A 587 56.03 -13.77 -25.95
N PRO A 588 55.43 -12.96 -25.05
CA PRO A 588 55.83 -11.58 -24.89
C PRO A 588 57.33 -11.46 -24.53
N PRO A 589 57.98 -10.33 -24.83
CA PRO A 589 59.37 -10.10 -24.46
C PRO A 589 59.53 -9.90 -22.95
N VAL A 590 60.61 -10.43 -22.39
CA VAL A 590 60.98 -10.24 -20.98
C VAL A 590 62.38 -9.65 -20.85
N THR A 591 62.64 -8.95 -19.74
CA THR A 591 63.87 -8.18 -19.54
C THR A 591 64.97 -8.99 -18.88
N VAL A 592 66.19 -8.84 -19.38
CA VAL A 592 67.43 -9.32 -18.75
C VAL A 592 68.24 -8.11 -18.30
N THR A 593 68.70 -8.16 -17.04
CA THR A 593 69.59 -7.14 -16.46
C THR A 593 70.96 -7.75 -16.21
N VAL A 594 72.01 -7.12 -16.73
CA VAL A 594 73.40 -7.55 -16.52
C VAL A 594 74.14 -6.44 -15.77
N GLN A 595 74.53 -6.73 -14.53
CA GLN A 595 75.38 -5.87 -13.73
C GLN A 595 76.83 -6.13 -14.09
N VAL A 596 77.48 -5.14 -14.70
CA VAL A 596 78.88 -5.21 -15.11
C VAL A 596 79.73 -4.54 -14.05
N GLY A 597 80.58 -5.31 -13.38
CA GLY A 597 81.39 -4.87 -12.25
C GLY A 597 82.70 -5.64 -12.14
N SER A 598 83.51 -5.33 -11.13
CA SER A 598 84.76 -6.05 -10.84
C SER A 598 84.52 -7.44 -10.26
#